data_AF-A0A836L1W4-F1
#
_entry.id   AF-A0A836L1W4-F1
#
_cell.length_a   1.000
_cell.length_b   1.000
_cell.length_c   1.000
_cell.angle_alpha   90.00
_cell.angle_beta   90.00
_cell.angle_gamma   90.00
#
_symmetry.space_group_name_H-M   'P 1'
#
loop_
_entity.id
_entity.type
_entity.pdbx_description
1 polymer ?
#
loop_
_entity_poly.entity_id
_entity_poly.type
_entity_poly.pdbx_seq_one_letter_code
_entity_poly.pdbx_strand_id
1 'polypeptide(L)'
;MSASVSERRHVGGTASSVPKLKARYLRMNSAKTASLAYGRKEAERDVQATTLPSSAMGVRGAFDELSWSSNRRSPVYAGTASKSSLQHASQVTRSSSLTGDVVWSSTLRIISARERATTAPLKRTASGAYTEKRCKYVVGTMRHCGSIYEEMTRQLLETGRWSHLSVRQCSITKALIVCETQKDLCDTNMHLLLGEKIPCERVIATRRIISKRYQSRVLESSSRRPFAYASRPYTSLGLRMPMGSGDDGEARVVDFVENTRSITLKSSMVTSLLKYHDYNWETLGNYLPMSFKLMPCQSSYDERRQLLATAKSCVRLPHEADEPRLWIVKSSAGCHGDNIGIFRGDYRGILKLLRFVDSQHDTHAWIAQQYVDRPLLYHRRKFDIRCWALLLRDAYEIFVHEELVMRTSSVPYNRETATSNTPSGRLAHITNHCVQETSKMYSFYEESNELWREHLDGLIRYKGMLRAAKRRPEKHPPVCSLPPQESNGGRVSDPSGSSNNAGESPYPIHEWERGDSIATRHPVGVNDKPSTITLDSHIMPQIHFIIRDSLLAARSHVPDEPTVPPTHTFQVFGYDFLIDEDLKVWLLEINGAPGGPDRLKPALVKDTIELAVAPYFPGTMNLKVKRHNGYVRVYP
;
A
#
# COMPACT_ATOMS: atom_id res chain seq x y z
N MET A 1 8.66 40.07 63.98
CA MET A 1 8.70 38.70 64.54
C MET A 1 8.63 37.77 63.32
N SER A 2 9.76 37.26 62.82
CA SER A 2 10.54 36.09 63.30
C SER A 2 9.84 34.75 63.02
N ALA A 3 10.47 33.65 62.57
CA ALA A 3 11.73 33.31 61.87
C ALA A 3 11.89 31.76 61.94
N SER A 4 12.89 31.16 61.26
CA SER A 4 13.21 29.70 61.17
C SER A 4 12.22 28.84 60.34
N VAL A 5 12.56 27.85 59.49
CA VAL A 5 13.80 27.18 58.95
C VAL A 5 14.13 25.75 59.46
N SER A 6 13.95 24.77 58.55
CA SER A 6 14.63 23.45 58.37
C SER A 6 13.96 22.79 57.12
N GLU A 7 14.57 22.12 56.12
CA GLU A 7 15.79 21.30 55.91
C GLU A 7 15.75 19.92 56.62
N ARG A 8 15.98 18.73 56.01
CA ARG A 8 16.60 18.26 54.73
C ARG A 8 15.75 17.13 54.09
N ARG A 9 15.81 16.65 52.83
CA ARG A 9 16.73 16.58 51.65
C ARG A 9 17.23 15.14 51.33
N HIS A 10 16.70 14.57 50.24
CA HIS A 10 17.11 13.43 49.37
C HIS A 10 18.07 12.31 49.82
N VAL A 11 17.56 11.07 49.66
CA VAL A 11 18.12 9.96 48.83
C VAL A 11 16.90 9.30 48.12
N GLY A 12 16.94 8.65 46.95
CA GLY A 12 17.98 8.52 45.91
C GLY A 12 18.00 7.11 45.27
N GLY A 13 17.36 6.89 44.10
CA GLY A 13 17.34 5.58 43.41
C GLY A 13 16.94 5.67 41.92
N THR A 14 17.52 4.82 41.07
CA THR A 14 17.52 4.97 39.60
C THR A 14 16.55 4.03 38.88
N ALA A 15 15.72 4.58 37.97
CA ALA A 15 14.87 3.82 37.06
C ALA A 15 15.35 3.96 35.60
N SER A 16 15.34 2.85 34.86
CA SER A 16 15.64 2.84 33.41
C SER A 16 14.67 3.76 32.65
N SER A 17 15.20 4.59 31.74
CA SER A 17 14.46 5.73 31.18
C SER A 17 14.26 5.65 29.66
N VAL A 18 13.25 4.88 29.25
CA VAL A 18 12.58 5.13 27.96
C VAL A 18 11.86 6.50 28.05
N PRO A 19 12.09 7.46 27.13
CA PRO A 19 11.49 8.79 27.23
C PRO A 19 9.96 8.76 27.16
N LYS A 20 9.28 9.41 28.12
CA LYS A 20 7.81 9.49 28.22
C LYS A 20 7.15 10.33 27.10
N LEU A 21 7.13 9.80 25.87
CA LEU A 21 6.45 10.37 24.69
C LEU A 21 4.96 10.67 24.95
N LYS A 22 4.27 9.79 25.68
CA LYS A 22 2.83 9.81 26.00
C LYS A 22 2.33 11.17 26.52
N ALA A 23 3.14 11.88 27.31
CA ALA A 23 2.72 13.12 27.98
C ALA A 23 2.74 14.38 27.09
N ARG A 24 3.45 14.38 25.95
CA ARG A 24 3.48 15.55 25.03
C ARG A 24 2.50 15.42 23.87
N TYR A 25 2.26 14.20 23.36
CA TYR A 25 1.38 13.98 22.21
C TYR A 25 -0.07 14.46 22.48
N LEU A 26 -0.58 14.20 23.68
CA LEU A 26 -1.92 14.61 24.12
C LEU A 26 -2.11 16.14 24.18
N ARG A 27 -1.04 16.93 24.36
CA ARG A 27 -1.14 18.39 24.56
C ARG A 27 -1.24 19.23 23.29
N MET A 28 -1.01 18.64 22.11
CA MET A 28 -1.17 19.35 20.83
C MET A 28 -2.49 19.03 20.13
N ASN A 29 -3.06 17.84 20.35
CA ASN A 29 -4.28 17.39 19.65
C ASN A 29 -5.60 17.82 20.33
N SER A 30 -5.57 18.53 21.46
CA SER A 30 -6.76 19.08 22.11
C SER A 30 -7.24 20.43 21.54
N ALA A 31 -6.62 20.91 20.47
CA ALA A 31 -6.85 22.24 19.90
C ALA A 31 -7.85 22.23 18.73
N LYS A 32 -9.14 22.30 19.07
CA LYS A 32 -10.28 22.68 18.19
C LYS A 32 -10.55 21.82 16.95
N THR A 33 -11.47 20.88 17.11
CA THR A 33 -12.59 20.78 16.15
C THR A 33 -13.30 22.14 16.06
N ALA A 34 -13.38 22.71 14.85
CA ALA A 34 -14.20 23.89 14.56
C ALA A 34 -14.80 23.75 13.16
N SER A 35 -16.11 23.92 13.04
CA SER A 35 -16.83 23.80 11.77
C SER A 35 -16.59 25.03 10.88
N LEU A 36 -16.10 24.82 9.65
CA LEU A 36 -16.06 25.85 8.61
C LEU A 36 -17.22 25.65 7.63
N ALA A 37 -18.39 26.16 8.02
CA ALA A 37 -19.51 26.32 7.11
C ALA A 37 -19.26 27.51 6.17
N TYR A 38 -19.05 27.24 4.88
CA TYR A 38 -18.91 28.29 3.86
C TYR A 38 -20.27 28.93 3.53
N GLY A 39 -20.60 30.00 4.24
CA GLY A 39 -21.70 30.89 3.86
C GLY A 39 -21.28 31.83 2.73
N ARG A 40 -22.03 31.82 1.61
CA ARG A 40 -21.95 32.90 0.61
C ARG A 40 -22.49 34.19 1.23
N LYS A 41 -21.84 35.32 0.92
CA LYS A 41 -22.53 36.61 0.70
C LYS A 41 -21.95 37.25 -0.55
N GLU A 42 -22.83 37.71 -1.42
CA GLU A 42 -22.48 38.59 -2.54
C GLU A 42 -22.30 40.04 -2.05
N ALA A 43 -21.47 40.80 -2.75
CA ALA A 43 -21.39 42.26 -2.64
C ALA A 43 -20.87 42.80 -3.98
N GLU A 44 -21.76 43.46 -4.73
CA GLU A 44 -21.40 44.21 -5.94
C GLU A 44 -20.83 45.59 -5.55
N ARG A 45 -19.89 46.14 -6.34
CA ARG A 45 -20.07 47.41 -7.08
C ARG A 45 -18.80 47.87 -7.81
N ASP A 46 -19.03 48.76 -8.75
CA ASP A 46 -18.12 49.20 -9.82
C ASP A 46 -17.30 50.47 -9.53
N VAL A 47 -16.22 50.66 -10.31
CA VAL A 47 -15.74 51.92 -10.96
C VAL A 47 -15.61 53.17 -10.06
N GLN A 48 -14.43 53.81 -9.94
CA GLN A 48 -13.89 54.74 -10.97
C GLN A 48 -12.38 55.09 -10.76
N ALA A 49 -11.81 55.97 -11.59
CA ALA A 49 -10.37 56.27 -11.67
C ALA A 49 -10.01 57.78 -11.54
N THR A 50 -8.77 58.08 -11.13
CA THR A 50 -8.06 59.39 -11.09
C THR A 50 -6.61 59.15 -10.59
N THR A 51 -5.54 59.94 -10.81
CA THR A 51 -5.06 60.76 -11.97
C THR A 51 -3.54 61.02 -11.78
N LEU A 52 -2.81 61.46 -12.82
CA LEU A 52 -1.42 61.98 -12.75
C LEU A 52 -1.42 63.51 -12.45
N PRO A 53 -0.33 64.13 -11.96
CA PRO A 53 0.89 64.51 -12.73
C PRO A 53 2.21 64.05 -12.06
N SER A 54 3.39 63.93 -12.68
CA SER A 54 4.08 64.61 -13.80
C SER A 54 4.96 65.82 -13.42
N SER A 55 6.28 65.61 -13.37
CA SER A 55 7.34 66.56 -13.75
C SER A 55 8.63 65.78 -14.07
N ALA A 56 9.55 66.33 -14.90
CA ALA A 56 10.67 65.56 -15.46
C ALA A 56 11.87 66.42 -15.92
N MET A 57 13.07 65.80 -15.92
CA MET A 57 14.29 66.01 -16.74
C MET A 57 15.18 64.76 -16.47
N GLY A 58 15.87 64.09 -17.41
CA GLY A 58 16.61 64.52 -18.61
C GLY A 58 18.12 64.57 -18.26
N VAL A 59 19.14 64.06 -18.98
CA VAL A 59 19.45 63.74 -20.39
C VAL A 59 20.79 62.94 -20.34
N ARG A 60 21.24 61.98 -21.20
CA ARG A 60 20.86 61.37 -22.50
C ARG A 60 21.52 59.96 -22.64
N GLY A 61 21.16 59.15 -23.65
CA GLY A 61 21.87 57.94 -24.10
C GLY A 61 21.07 57.22 -25.20
N ALA A 62 21.69 56.79 -26.31
CA ALA A 62 20.98 56.66 -27.61
C ALA A 62 21.31 55.41 -28.45
N PHE A 63 20.25 54.81 -29.02
CA PHE A 63 20.18 53.92 -30.20
C PHE A 63 20.80 52.50 -30.06
N ASP A 64 20.15 51.38 -30.41
CA ASP A 64 19.43 50.92 -31.65
C ASP A 64 20.41 50.33 -32.70
N GLU A 65 20.13 49.28 -33.50
CA GLU A 65 19.02 48.31 -33.53
C GLU A 65 19.44 46.98 -34.25
N LEU A 66 18.48 46.05 -34.37
CA LEU A 66 18.33 44.91 -35.30
C LEU A 66 19.31 44.71 -36.49
N SER A 67 19.62 43.45 -36.82
CA SER A 67 19.22 42.79 -38.10
C SER A 67 19.86 41.39 -38.31
N TRP A 68 19.91 40.88 -39.56
CA TRP A 68 19.87 39.43 -39.89
C TRP A 68 20.98 38.93 -40.83
N SER A 69 21.37 37.66 -40.64
CA SER A 69 21.71 36.64 -41.66
C SER A 69 23.09 36.55 -42.35
N SER A 70 23.62 35.31 -42.38
CA SER A 70 23.97 34.51 -43.59
C SER A 70 25.39 33.90 -43.74
N ASN A 71 25.38 32.60 -44.08
CA ASN A 71 26.32 31.80 -44.90
C ASN A 71 27.85 31.68 -44.63
N ARG A 72 28.23 30.40 -44.38
CA ARG A 72 29.35 29.62 -44.97
C ARG A 72 30.82 30.08 -44.80
N ARG A 73 31.64 29.13 -44.30
CA ARG A 73 32.57 28.31 -45.15
C ARG A 73 33.08 27.07 -44.39
N SER A 74 33.52 26.06 -45.14
CA SER A 74 34.13 24.81 -44.64
C SER A 74 35.65 24.96 -44.43
N PRO A 75 36.34 23.92 -43.93
CA PRO A 75 37.17 23.13 -44.86
C PRO A 75 36.95 21.60 -44.76
N VAL A 76 37.79 20.83 -45.45
CA VAL A 76 37.64 19.41 -45.81
C VAL A 76 38.91 18.64 -45.45
N TYR A 77 38.81 17.35 -45.08
CA TYR A 77 39.79 16.32 -45.50
C TYR A 77 39.18 14.90 -45.49
N ALA A 78 39.67 14.03 -46.38
CA ALA A 78 39.40 12.59 -46.46
C ALA A 78 40.65 11.79 -46.02
N GLY A 79 40.66 10.47 -45.82
CA GLY A 79 39.62 9.46 -45.92
C GLY A 79 40.21 8.03 -45.84
N THR A 80 39.55 7.10 -46.56
CA THR A 80 39.87 5.68 -46.88
C THR A 80 39.19 4.64 -45.96
N ALA A 81 38.30 3.76 -46.42
CA ALA A 81 38.24 2.84 -47.57
C ALA A 81 38.79 1.42 -47.28
N SER A 82 37.88 0.46 -47.13
CA SER A 82 37.97 -0.85 -47.81
C SER A 82 36.59 -1.54 -47.80
N LYS A 83 36.36 -2.46 -48.74
CA LYS A 83 35.22 -3.36 -48.80
C LYS A 83 35.74 -4.79 -48.70
N SER A 84 34.96 -5.68 -48.10
CA SER A 84 34.87 -7.06 -48.58
C SER A 84 33.41 -7.53 -48.46
N SER A 85 33.02 -8.45 -49.33
CA SER A 85 31.63 -8.89 -49.48
C SER A 85 31.58 -10.38 -49.73
N LEU A 86 30.81 -11.10 -48.93
CA LEU A 86 30.38 -12.47 -49.23
C LEU A 86 28.88 -12.57 -48.99
N GLN A 87 28.15 -12.95 -50.02
CA GLN A 87 26.74 -13.27 -49.93
C GLN A 87 26.60 -14.77 -49.64
N HIS A 88 25.74 -15.13 -48.70
CA HIS A 88 24.90 -16.32 -48.82
C HIS A 88 23.59 -16.04 -48.07
N ALA A 89 22.46 -16.50 -48.61
CA ALA A 89 21.14 -16.13 -48.14
C ALA A 89 20.34 -17.36 -47.69
N SER A 90 19.71 -17.25 -46.51
CA SER A 90 18.59 -18.11 -46.12
C SER A 90 17.74 -17.43 -45.04
N GLN A 91 16.45 -17.29 -45.37
CA GLN A 91 15.32 -16.79 -44.59
C GLN A 91 15.38 -16.96 -43.05
N VAL A 92 15.21 -15.86 -42.30
CA VAL A 92 14.39 -15.83 -41.08
C VAL A 92 13.58 -14.51 -41.08
N THR A 93 12.29 -14.59 -40.81
CA THR A 93 11.38 -13.43 -40.81
C THR A 93 11.57 -12.55 -39.57
N ARG A 94 11.86 -11.25 -39.78
CA ARG A 94 11.74 -10.20 -38.76
C ARG A 94 10.61 -9.25 -39.14
N SER A 95 9.52 -9.25 -38.38
CA SER A 95 8.51 -8.18 -38.40
C SER A 95 8.82 -7.18 -37.28
N SER A 96 9.14 -5.94 -37.64
CA SER A 96 9.39 -4.86 -36.68
C SER A 96 8.09 -4.36 -36.05
N SER A 97 7.93 -4.53 -34.74
CA SER A 97 6.84 -3.91 -33.98
C SER A 97 7.09 -2.41 -33.81
N LEU A 98 6.54 -1.60 -34.72
CA LEU A 98 6.46 -0.16 -34.54
C LEU A 98 5.51 0.18 -33.38
N THR A 99 5.91 1.14 -32.55
CA THR A 99 5.07 1.72 -31.49
C THR A 99 3.90 2.48 -32.12
N GLY A 100 2.67 2.04 -31.85
CA GLY A 100 1.45 2.71 -32.29
C GLY A 100 0.58 3.13 -31.11
N ASP A 101 0.31 4.43 -30.98
CA ASP A 101 -0.65 4.95 -30.02
C ASP A 101 -2.06 4.44 -30.32
N VAL A 102 -2.70 3.78 -29.35
CA VAL A 102 -4.06 3.23 -29.52
C VAL A 102 -5.09 4.35 -29.40
N VAL A 103 -5.34 5.03 -30.52
CA VAL A 103 -6.45 5.98 -30.68
C VAL A 103 -7.77 5.21 -30.61
N TRP A 104 -8.52 5.44 -29.53
CA TRP A 104 -9.88 4.90 -29.38
C TRP A 104 -10.88 5.66 -30.27
N SER A 105 -11.03 5.21 -31.52
CA SER A 105 -12.11 5.64 -32.41
C SER A 105 -12.90 4.45 -32.97
N SER A 106 -14.16 4.36 -32.54
CA SER A 106 -15.31 3.89 -33.34
C SER A 106 -15.11 2.70 -34.30
N THR A 107 -15.49 1.48 -33.87
CA THR A 107 -16.63 0.74 -34.46
C THR A 107 -16.88 -0.57 -33.68
N LEU A 108 -17.88 -0.56 -32.79
CA LEU A 108 -18.67 -1.75 -32.47
C LEU A 108 -20.11 -1.43 -32.88
N ARG A 109 -20.60 -2.03 -33.96
CA ARG A 109 -21.96 -1.81 -34.46
C ARG A 109 -22.96 -2.54 -33.55
N ILE A 110 -23.63 -1.80 -32.69
CA ILE A 110 -24.84 -2.28 -32.01
C ILE A 110 -25.94 -2.46 -33.06
N ILE A 111 -26.49 -3.67 -33.17
CA ILE A 111 -27.65 -3.95 -34.01
C ILE A 111 -28.90 -3.44 -33.29
N SER A 112 -29.28 -2.19 -33.55
CA SER A 112 -30.50 -1.58 -33.01
C SER A 112 -31.71 -1.83 -33.92
N ALA A 113 -32.24 -3.06 -33.91
CA ALA A 113 -33.45 -3.41 -34.66
C ALA A 113 -34.69 -2.73 -34.03
N ARG A 114 -35.19 -1.67 -34.66
CA ARG A 114 -36.45 -1.00 -34.26
C ARG A 114 -37.16 -0.36 -35.46
N GLU A 115 -37.55 -1.21 -36.40
CA GLU A 115 -38.32 -0.78 -37.57
C GLU A 115 -39.76 -0.38 -37.21
N ARG A 116 -40.38 0.38 -38.12
CA ARG A 116 -41.75 0.89 -37.98
C ARG A 116 -42.72 -0.07 -38.65
N ALA A 117 -43.94 -0.17 -38.14
CA ALA A 117 -44.95 -1.04 -38.72
C ALA A 117 -45.42 -0.54 -40.09
N THR A 118 -45.22 -1.37 -41.13
CA THR A 118 -46.00 -1.37 -42.38
C THR A 118 -46.44 -2.80 -42.68
N THR A 119 -47.57 -2.97 -43.36
CA THR A 119 -48.34 -4.22 -43.35
C THR A 119 -48.11 -5.10 -44.57
N ALA A 120 -47.58 -6.32 -44.36
CA ALA A 120 -47.68 -7.43 -45.30
C ALA A 120 -47.66 -8.79 -44.55
N PRO A 121 -48.54 -9.76 -44.84
CA PRO A 121 -48.57 -11.05 -44.15
C PRO A 121 -47.66 -12.08 -44.83
N LEU A 122 -46.64 -12.58 -44.11
CA LEU A 122 -45.86 -13.76 -44.51
C LEU A 122 -45.95 -14.89 -43.47
N LYS A 123 -45.80 -16.12 -43.96
CA LYS A 123 -46.23 -17.35 -43.27
C LYS A 123 -45.30 -17.70 -42.09
N ARG A 124 -45.91 -18.13 -40.97
CA ARG A 124 -45.19 -18.67 -39.80
C ARG A 124 -44.53 -20.01 -40.19
N THR A 125 -43.20 -20.06 -40.17
CA THR A 125 -42.43 -21.29 -40.02
C THR A 125 -41.84 -21.30 -38.61
N ALA A 126 -41.99 -22.40 -37.88
CA ALA A 126 -41.53 -22.51 -36.49
C ALA A 126 -40.17 -23.21 -36.46
N SER A 127 -39.12 -22.50 -36.02
CA SER A 127 -37.80 -23.10 -35.77
C SER A 127 -37.02 -22.30 -34.72
N GLY A 128 -36.42 -22.99 -33.75
CA GLY A 128 -35.39 -22.45 -32.85
C GLY A 128 -35.81 -21.32 -31.91
N ALA A 129 -36.20 -21.65 -30.68
CA ALA A 129 -36.30 -20.67 -29.59
C ALA A 129 -34.91 -20.23 -29.11
N TYR A 130 -34.25 -19.35 -29.88
CA TYR A 130 -33.11 -18.59 -29.41
C TYR A 130 -33.57 -17.61 -28.32
N THR A 131 -33.53 -18.05 -27.06
CA THR A 131 -33.66 -17.15 -25.92
C THR A 131 -32.44 -16.24 -25.90
N GLU A 132 -32.61 -14.98 -26.34
CA GLU A 132 -31.57 -13.96 -26.16
C GLU A 132 -31.12 -13.95 -24.70
N LYS A 133 -29.80 -14.08 -24.47
CA LYS A 133 -29.21 -13.81 -23.15
C LYS A 133 -29.28 -12.30 -22.88
N ARG A 134 -30.48 -11.83 -22.53
CA ARG A 134 -30.72 -10.43 -22.19
C ARG A 134 -29.86 -10.07 -20.99
N CYS A 135 -28.95 -9.13 -21.16
CA CYS A 135 -28.14 -8.57 -20.07
C CYS A 135 -29.08 -8.09 -18.97
N LYS A 136 -28.93 -8.63 -17.75
CA LYS A 136 -29.73 -8.24 -16.59
C LYS A 136 -29.07 -7.09 -15.83
N TYR A 137 -27.75 -7.16 -15.71
CA TYR A 137 -26.97 -6.23 -14.87
C TYR A 137 -26.17 -5.25 -15.72
N VAL A 138 -25.85 -4.09 -15.13
CA VAL A 138 -25.13 -3.00 -15.80
C VAL A 138 -23.90 -2.64 -14.99
N VAL A 139 -22.71 -2.75 -15.58
CA VAL A 139 -21.45 -2.29 -15.00
C VAL A 139 -21.04 -0.97 -15.67
N GLY A 140 -20.88 0.07 -14.86
CA GLY A 140 -20.26 1.32 -15.30
C GLY A 140 -18.77 1.33 -15.01
N THR A 141 -17.94 1.73 -15.97
CA THR A 141 -16.50 1.88 -15.74
C THR A 141 -16.02 3.31 -16.00
N MET A 142 -15.11 3.78 -15.15
CA MET A 142 -14.36 5.02 -15.43
C MET A 142 -13.06 4.73 -16.19
N ARG A 143 -12.64 5.67 -17.04
CA ARG A 143 -11.44 5.54 -17.90
C ARG A 143 -10.16 5.18 -17.14
N HIS A 144 -10.09 5.51 -15.85
CA HIS A 144 -8.92 5.28 -15.00
C HIS A 144 -9.28 4.50 -13.72
N CYS A 145 -10.19 3.51 -13.82
CA CYS A 145 -10.43 2.55 -12.75
C CYS A 145 -9.23 1.60 -12.50
N GLY A 146 -8.45 1.28 -13.55
CA GLY A 146 -7.20 0.53 -13.45
C GLY A 146 -7.34 -0.95 -13.82
N SER A 147 -6.21 -1.59 -14.10
CA SER A 147 -6.15 -2.84 -14.86
C SER A 147 -6.85 -4.04 -14.23
N ILE A 148 -6.98 -4.10 -12.90
CA ILE A 148 -7.77 -5.13 -12.19
C ILE A 148 -9.26 -4.95 -12.48
N TYR A 149 -9.76 -3.72 -12.52
CA TYR A 149 -11.19 -3.44 -12.73
C TYR A 149 -11.57 -3.38 -14.23
N GLU A 150 -10.63 -3.05 -15.11
CA GLU A 150 -10.74 -3.27 -16.55
C GLU A 150 -10.88 -4.76 -16.88
N GLU A 151 -10.02 -5.61 -16.32
CA GLU A 151 -10.10 -7.07 -16.43
C GLU A 151 -11.38 -7.63 -15.80
N MET A 152 -11.85 -7.06 -14.66
CA MET A 152 -13.13 -7.40 -14.05
C MET A 152 -14.29 -7.13 -15.02
N THR A 153 -14.26 -6.00 -15.71
CA THR A 153 -15.27 -5.65 -16.71
C THR A 153 -15.29 -6.65 -17.87
N ARG A 154 -14.11 -7.03 -18.38
CA ARG A 154 -13.98 -8.05 -19.43
C ARG A 154 -14.62 -9.37 -19.00
N GLN A 155 -14.24 -9.90 -17.83
CA GLN A 155 -14.78 -11.16 -17.33
C GLN A 155 -16.30 -11.10 -17.05
N LEU A 156 -16.81 -9.98 -16.54
CA LEU A 156 -18.25 -9.80 -16.32
C LEU A 156 -19.04 -9.79 -17.63
N LEU A 157 -18.53 -9.17 -18.69
CA LEU A 157 -19.19 -9.16 -20.01
C LEU A 157 -19.20 -10.55 -20.67
N GLU A 158 -18.13 -11.33 -20.53
CA GLU A 158 -18.01 -12.69 -21.09
C GLU A 158 -19.05 -13.69 -20.53
N THR A 159 -19.68 -13.39 -19.40
CA THR A 159 -20.82 -14.16 -18.88
C THR A 159 -22.05 -14.11 -19.80
N GLY A 160 -22.19 -13.06 -20.61
CA GLY A 160 -23.41 -12.72 -21.34
C GLY A 160 -24.57 -12.29 -20.42
N ARG A 161 -24.29 -11.87 -19.17
CA ARG A 161 -25.29 -11.43 -18.18
C ARG A 161 -25.21 -9.93 -17.86
N TRP A 162 -24.08 -9.32 -18.17
CA TRP A 162 -23.78 -7.91 -17.94
C TRP A 162 -23.77 -7.12 -19.24
N SER A 163 -24.13 -5.84 -19.18
CA SER A 163 -23.83 -4.83 -20.19
C SER A 163 -22.96 -3.73 -19.58
N HIS A 164 -22.23 -3.02 -20.44
CA HIS A 164 -21.26 -1.99 -20.06
C HIS A 164 -21.79 -0.58 -20.38
N LEU A 165 -21.38 0.40 -19.57
CA LEU A 165 -21.49 1.84 -19.85
C LEU A 165 -20.17 2.52 -19.48
N SER A 166 -19.65 3.41 -20.32
CA SER A 166 -18.52 4.26 -19.96
C SER A 166 -19.01 5.44 -19.11
N VAL A 167 -18.33 5.70 -18.01
CA VAL A 167 -18.66 6.76 -17.04
C VAL A 167 -17.51 7.76 -16.97
N ARG A 168 -17.82 9.05 -17.04
CA ARG A 168 -16.83 10.13 -16.89
C ARG A 168 -17.31 11.18 -15.90
N GLN A 169 -16.36 11.86 -15.26
CA GLN A 169 -16.68 13.09 -14.54
C GLN A 169 -16.80 14.26 -15.53
N CYS A 170 -17.85 15.07 -15.39
CA CYS A 170 -17.96 16.34 -16.09
C CYS A 170 -16.92 17.33 -15.55
N SER A 171 -16.12 17.92 -16.43
CA SER A 171 -15.02 18.83 -16.07
C SER A 171 -15.50 20.06 -15.30
N ILE A 172 -16.68 20.59 -15.63
CA ILE A 172 -17.27 21.79 -15.03
C ILE A 172 -18.06 21.43 -13.75
N THR A 173 -19.16 20.69 -13.89
CA THR A 173 -20.11 20.44 -12.77
C THR A 173 -19.60 19.42 -11.75
N LYS A 174 -18.55 18.66 -12.08
CA LYS A 174 -18.06 17.49 -11.33
C LYS A 174 -19.13 16.41 -11.10
N ALA A 175 -20.26 16.44 -11.81
CA ALA A 175 -21.21 15.33 -11.86
C ALA A 175 -20.59 14.11 -12.56
N LEU A 176 -21.12 12.91 -12.32
CA LEU A 176 -20.77 11.72 -13.09
C LEU A 176 -21.85 11.50 -14.15
N ILE A 177 -21.41 11.29 -15.39
CA ILE A 177 -22.27 11.17 -16.56
C ILE A 177 -21.87 9.96 -17.42
N VAL A 178 -22.87 9.35 -18.05
CA VAL A 178 -22.71 8.24 -19.00
C VAL A 178 -22.25 8.78 -20.34
N CYS A 179 -21.14 8.27 -20.89
CA CYS A 179 -20.51 8.80 -22.10
C CYS A 179 -21.40 8.64 -23.35
N GLU A 180 -22.14 7.54 -23.45
CA GLU A 180 -22.96 7.18 -24.61
C GLU A 180 -24.25 8.00 -24.71
N THR A 181 -24.73 8.54 -23.58
CA THR A 181 -26.04 9.24 -23.50
C THR A 181 -25.96 10.67 -22.94
N GLN A 182 -24.80 11.06 -22.39
CA GLN A 182 -24.57 12.30 -21.64
C GLN A 182 -25.50 12.53 -20.44
N LYS A 183 -26.28 11.51 -20.02
CA LYS A 183 -27.17 11.57 -18.84
C LYS A 183 -26.38 11.51 -17.54
N ASP A 184 -26.96 12.09 -16.49
CA ASP A 184 -26.46 11.96 -15.12
C ASP A 184 -26.55 10.51 -14.64
N LEU A 185 -25.59 10.11 -13.79
CA LEU A 185 -25.58 8.81 -13.13
C LEU A 185 -26.83 8.59 -12.25
N CYS A 186 -27.54 9.64 -11.85
CA CYS A 186 -28.84 9.56 -11.16
C CYS A 186 -30.02 9.17 -12.05
N ASP A 187 -29.89 9.31 -13.38
CA ASP A 187 -30.91 8.92 -14.37
C ASP A 187 -30.58 7.59 -15.06
N THR A 188 -29.58 6.88 -14.53
CA THR A 188 -29.02 5.64 -15.09
C THR A 188 -29.12 4.52 -14.05
N ASN A 189 -29.83 3.44 -14.39
CA ASN A 189 -29.92 2.28 -13.51
C ASN A 189 -28.67 1.40 -13.66
N MET A 190 -27.76 1.47 -12.69
CA MET A 190 -26.43 0.86 -12.75
C MET A 190 -26.22 -0.02 -11.52
N HIS A 191 -25.69 -1.22 -11.71
CA HIS A 191 -25.64 -2.23 -10.64
C HIS A 191 -24.29 -2.27 -9.94
N LEU A 192 -23.22 -2.14 -10.73
CA LEU A 192 -21.83 -2.07 -10.27
C LEU A 192 -21.17 -0.83 -10.88
N LEU A 193 -20.48 -0.04 -10.05
CA LEU A 193 -19.58 1.03 -10.50
C LEU A 193 -18.14 0.63 -10.18
N LEU A 194 -17.30 0.64 -11.23
CA LEU A 194 -15.86 0.46 -11.16
C LEU A 194 -15.19 1.78 -11.56
N GLY A 195 -14.40 2.41 -10.69
CA GLY A 195 -14.07 3.82 -10.91
C GLY A 195 -12.93 4.43 -10.10
N GLU A 196 -12.72 5.72 -10.39
CA GLU A 196 -11.68 6.50 -9.74
C GLU A 196 -12.05 6.81 -8.28
N LYS A 197 -11.04 6.77 -7.40
CA LYS A 197 -11.18 6.93 -5.94
C LYS A 197 -12.03 8.13 -5.49
N ILE A 198 -11.84 9.33 -6.08
CA ILE A 198 -12.60 10.54 -5.70
C ILE A 198 -14.06 10.47 -6.17
N PRO A 199 -14.36 10.15 -7.45
CA PRO A 199 -15.71 9.80 -7.92
C PRO A 199 -16.45 8.75 -7.07
N CYS A 200 -15.86 7.58 -6.83
CA CYS A 200 -16.53 6.48 -6.12
C CYS A 200 -16.87 6.88 -4.66
N GLU A 201 -15.91 7.48 -3.93
CA GLU A 201 -16.11 8.02 -2.58
C GLU A 201 -17.29 9.01 -2.51
N ARG A 202 -17.43 9.88 -3.53
CA ARG A 202 -18.56 10.82 -3.62
C ARG A 202 -19.90 10.15 -3.93
N VAL A 203 -19.93 9.08 -4.74
CA VAL A 203 -21.16 8.32 -5.02
C VAL A 203 -21.68 7.67 -3.74
N ILE A 204 -20.82 6.97 -3.01
CA ILE A 204 -21.17 6.28 -1.75
C ILE A 204 -21.66 7.29 -0.71
N ALA A 205 -20.89 8.37 -0.47
CA ALA A 205 -21.28 9.43 0.46
C ALA A 205 -22.64 10.06 0.10
N THR A 206 -22.90 10.28 -1.19
CA THR A 206 -24.16 10.86 -1.69
C THR A 206 -25.34 9.91 -1.48
N ARG A 207 -25.18 8.62 -1.81
CA ARG A 207 -26.20 7.59 -1.53
C ARG A 207 -26.53 7.58 -0.04
N ARG A 208 -25.53 7.38 0.84
CA ARG A 208 -25.72 7.38 2.29
C ARG A 208 -26.47 8.60 2.83
N ILE A 209 -26.14 9.81 2.36
CA ILE A 209 -26.82 11.06 2.78
C ILE A 209 -28.31 11.03 2.40
N ILE A 210 -28.64 10.54 1.21
CA ILE A 210 -30.02 10.46 0.72
C ILE A 210 -30.77 9.31 1.41
N SER A 211 -30.13 8.15 1.64
CA SER A 211 -30.67 7.04 2.42
C SER A 211 -31.06 7.48 3.84
N LYS A 212 -30.22 8.26 4.53
CA LYS A 212 -30.54 8.83 5.85
C LYS A 212 -31.74 9.79 5.79
N ARG A 213 -31.83 10.64 4.75
CA ARG A 213 -33.01 11.52 4.52
C ARG A 213 -34.29 10.74 4.22
N TYR A 214 -34.19 9.60 3.55
CA TYR A 214 -35.33 8.69 3.33
C TYR A 214 -35.84 8.13 4.66
N GLN A 215 -34.94 7.59 5.48
CA GLN A 215 -35.28 7.05 6.80
C GLN A 215 -35.99 8.08 7.69
N SER A 216 -35.50 9.33 7.75
CA SER A 216 -36.20 10.42 8.47
C SER A 216 -37.63 10.64 7.96
N ARG A 217 -37.82 10.79 6.65
CA ARG A 217 -39.14 11.03 6.04
C ARG A 217 -40.13 9.87 6.23
N VAL A 218 -39.64 8.63 6.22
CA VAL A 218 -40.47 7.45 6.52
C VAL A 218 -40.91 7.46 7.98
N LEU A 219 -40.01 7.77 8.92
CA LEU A 219 -40.33 7.87 10.34
C LEU A 219 -41.33 9.01 10.62
N GLU A 220 -41.10 10.20 10.05
CA GLU A 220 -41.99 11.37 10.16
C GLU A 220 -43.41 11.05 9.65
N SER A 221 -43.54 10.40 8.48
CA SER A 221 -44.84 10.06 7.89
C SER A 221 -45.54 8.86 8.55
N SER A 222 -44.81 8.01 9.27
CA SER A 222 -45.38 6.88 10.03
C SER A 222 -46.28 7.33 11.18
N SER A 223 -46.15 8.59 11.63
CA SER A 223 -46.94 9.18 12.71
C SER A 223 -48.47 9.27 12.48
N ARG A 224 -48.97 8.98 11.27
CA ARG A 224 -50.37 9.23 10.90
C ARG A 224 -51.22 8.04 10.44
N ARG A 225 -50.69 6.82 10.32
CA ARG A 225 -51.44 5.54 10.28
C ARG A 225 -50.50 4.32 10.16
N PRO A 226 -50.67 3.25 10.96
CA PRO A 226 -49.87 2.03 10.84
C PRO A 226 -50.47 1.07 9.81
N PHE A 227 -50.20 1.27 8.51
CA PHE A 227 -50.62 0.32 7.46
C PHE A 227 -49.57 0.15 6.37
N ALA A 228 -49.21 -1.12 6.13
CA ALA A 228 -48.32 -1.66 5.10
C ALA A 228 -46.87 -1.11 5.05
N TYR A 229 -45.91 -2.02 5.24
CA TYR A 229 -44.47 -1.84 4.95
C TYR A 229 -44.15 -1.79 3.44
N ALA A 230 -45.07 -1.26 2.62
CA ALA A 230 -44.84 -0.98 1.21
C ALA A 230 -43.88 0.22 1.12
N SER A 231 -42.58 -0.06 1.03
CA SER A 231 -41.51 0.94 0.91
C SER A 231 -41.81 1.91 -0.23
N ARG A 232 -42.17 3.15 0.11
CA ARG A 232 -42.45 4.19 -0.90
C ARG A 232 -41.22 4.35 -1.80
N PRO A 233 -41.36 4.32 -3.14
CA PRO A 233 -40.24 4.48 -4.04
C PRO A 233 -39.47 5.78 -3.79
N TYR A 234 -38.14 5.78 -3.89
CA TYR A 234 -37.33 6.99 -3.63
C TYR A 234 -37.74 8.14 -4.57
N THR A 235 -38.06 7.78 -5.81
CA THR A 235 -38.63 8.64 -6.84
C THR A 235 -39.93 9.35 -6.40
N SER A 236 -40.83 8.66 -5.70
CA SER A 236 -42.09 9.22 -5.18
C SER A 236 -41.91 10.26 -4.06
N LEU A 237 -40.73 10.29 -3.44
CA LEU A 237 -40.33 11.31 -2.46
C LEU A 237 -39.42 12.39 -3.07
N GLY A 238 -39.24 12.40 -4.40
CA GLY A 238 -38.34 13.33 -5.10
C GLY A 238 -36.85 13.09 -4.83
N LEU A 239 -36.47 11.90 -4.37
CA LEU A 239 -35.08 11.55 -4.06
C LEU A 239 -34.42 10.86 -5.27
N ARG A 240 -33.52 11.57 -5.97
CA ARG A 240 -32.71 11.04 -7.07
C ARG A 240 -31.40 10.45 -6.53
N MET A 241 -31.23 9.14 -6.68
CA MET A 241 -30.04 8.40 -6.21
C MET A 241 -29.08 8.15 -7.39
N PRO A 242 -27.76 8.38 -7.24
CA PRO A 242 -26.80 7.95 -8.25
C PRO A 242 -26.79 6.42 -8.35
N MET A 243 -26.64 5.91 -9.57
CA MET A 243 -26.81 4.50 -9.98
C MET A 243 -28.27 4.00 -9.92
N GLY A 244 -29.24 4.90 -9.82
CA GLY A 244 -30.65 4.57 -9.63
C GLY A 244 -31.01 4.32 -8.16
N SER A 245 -32.31 4.31 -7.91
CA SER A 245 -32.90 4.25 -6.57
C SER A 245 -32.71 2.93 -5.82
N GLY A 246 -32.63 1.81 -6.54
CA GLY A 246 -32.81 0.49 -5.94
C GLY A 246 -34.29 0.13 -5.72
N ASP A 247 -35.23 0.89 -6.29
CA ASP A 247 -36.67 0.55 -6.31
C ASP A 247 -36.95 -0.78 -7.04
N ASP A 248 -35.96 -1.32 -7.77
CA ASP A 248 -36.00 -2.63 -8.44
C ASP A 248 -35.64 -3.82 -7.52
N GLY A 249 -35.20 -3.55 -6.28
CA GLY A 249 -34.79 -4.58 -5.32
C GLY A 249 -33.43 -5.23 -5.63
N GLU A 250 -32.72 -4.79 -6.67
CA GLU A 250 -31.38 -5.28 -7.00
C GLU A 250 -30.31 -4.53 -6.18
N ALA A 251 -29.17 -5.16 -5.93
CA ALA A 251 -28.07 -4.54 -5.20
C ALA A 251 -27.43 -3.34 -5.95
N ARG A 252 -26.70 -2.51 -5.21
CA ARG A 252 -25.86 -1.42 -5.75
C ARG A 252 -24.48 -1.50 -5.11
N VAL A 253 -23.46 -1.81 -5.92
CA VAL A 253 -22.10 -2.14 -5.48
C VAL A 253 -21.08 -1.13 -6.03
N VAL A 254 -20.09 -0.74 -5.23
CA VAL A 254 -18.97 0.12 -5.66
C VAL A 254 -17.62 -0.49 -5.22
N ASP A 255 -16.61 -0.36 -6.07
CA ASP A 255 -15.23 -0.89 -5.94
C ASP A 255 -14.30 -0.14 -4.98
N PHE A 256 -14.88 0.66 -4.09
CA PHE A 256 -14.14 1.53 -3.19
C PHE A 256 -14.78 1.60 -1.80
N VAL A 257 -13.95 1.54 -0.75
CA VAL A 257 -14.37 1.76 0.64
C VAL A 257 -13.88 3.13 1.12
N GLU A 258 -14.81 3.94 1.62
CA GLU A 258 -14.57 5.33 2.01
C GLU A 258 -13.52 5.51 3.11
N ASN A 259 -12.85 6.66 3.11
CA ASN A 259 -11.86 7.07 4.12
C ASN A 259 -10.65 6.13 4.26
N THR A 260 -10.48 5.12 3.40
CA THR A 260 -9.29 4.25 3.33
C THR A 260 -8.00 5.02 3.03
N ARG A 261 -8.09 6.29 2.60
CA ARG A 261 -6.98 7.27 2.60
C ARG A 261 -6.23 7.32 3.93
N SER A 262 -6.91 7.03 5.04
CA SER A 262 -6.32 6.84 6.39
C SER A 262 -5.13 5.88 6.41
N ILE A 263 -5.10 4.87 5.54
CA ILE A 263 -3.99 3.90 5.41
C ILE A 263 -3.32 3.89 4.03
N THR A 264 -3.97 4.37 2.96
CA THR A 264 -3.37 4.39 1.61
C THR A 264 -2.60 5.66 1.26
N LEU A 265 -2.28 6.51 2.24
CA LEU A 265 -1.39 7.67 2.09
C LEU A 265 -0.29 7.57 3.15
N LYS A 266 0.98 7.73 2.74
CA LYS A 266 2.13 7.30 3.57
C LYS A 266 2.18 7.94 4.97
N SER A 267 1.87 9.23 5.12
CA SER A 267 1.78 9.89 6.44
C SER A 267 0.49 9.60 7.20
N SER A 268 -0.64 9.47 6.50
CA SER A 268 -1.90 9.05 7.12
C SER A 268 -1.78 7.65 7.72
N MET A 269 -1.13 6.72 7.00
CA MET A 269 -0.87 5.35 7.43
C MET A 269 -0.11 5.32 8.76
N VAL A 270 1.04 6.01 8.84
CA VAL A 270 1.83 6.14 10.07
C VAL A 270 0.98 6.74 11.20
N THR A 271 0.20 7.79 10.92
CA THR A 271 -0.63 8.47 11.93
C THR A 271 -1.78 7.58 12.45
N SER A 272 -2.46 6.86 11.56
CA SER A 272 -3.61 6.00 11.87
C SER A 272 -3.17 4.73 12.60
N LEU A 273 -2.07 4.10 12.17
CA LEU A 273 -1.47 2.96 12.86
C LEU A 273 -0.96 3.35 14.25
N LEU A 274 -0.28 4.49 14.38
CA LEU A 274 0.14 4.99 15.70
C LEU A 274 -1.07 5.25 16.61
N LYS A 275 -2.13 5.90 16.11
CA LYS A 275 -3.36 6.15 16.88
C LYS A 275 -4.05 4.84 17.30
N TYR A 276 -4.04 3.81 16.45
CA TYR A 276 -4.61 2.50 16.76
C TYR A 276 -3.82 1.75 17.85
N HIS A 277 -2.50 1.88 17.85
CA HIS A 277 -1.60 1.29 18.86
C HIS A 277 -1.31 2.22 20.06
N ASP A 278 -2.22 3.14 20.43
CA ASP A 278 -2.07 4.09 21.55
C ASP A 278 -0.74 4.90 21.56
N TYR A 279 -0.21 5.17 20.37
CA TYR A 279 1.09 5.77 20.08
C TYR A 279 2.29 4.97 20.60
N ASN A 280 2.15 3.64 20.77
CA ASN A 280 3.23 2.76 21.18
C ASN A 280 4.05 2.23 19.98
N TRP A 281 5.30 2.68 19.89
CA TRP A 281 6.28 2.17 18.92
C TRP A 281 6.82 0.77 19.26
N GLU A 282 6.66 0.27 20.49
CA GLU A 282 7.05 -1.10 20.86
C GLU A 282 6.16 -2.14 20.16
N THR A 283 4.86 -1.87 20.04
CA THR A 283 3.92 -2.72 19.28
C THR A 283 4.10 -2.51 17.77
N LEU A 284 4.03 -1.26 17.31
CA LEU A 284 4.03 -0.92 15.89
C LEU A 284 5.39 -1.17 15.20
N GLY A 285 6.50 -1.03 15.93
CA GLY A 285 7.86 -1.33 15.46
C GLY A 285 8.13 -2.82 15.17
N ASN A 286 7.19 -3.70 15.51
CA ASN A 286 7.26 -5.12 15.14
C ASN A 286 6.97 -5.36 13.65
N TYR A 287 6.42 -4.40 12.91
CA TYR A 287 6.24 -4.54 11.45
C TYR A 287 6.34 -3.23 10.65
N LEU A 288 6.21 -2.05 11.26
CA LEU A 288 6.40 -0.77 10.58
C LEU A 288 7.76 -0.17 10.97
N PRO A 289 8.68 0.12 10.03
CA PRO A 289 9.94 0.78 10.37
C PRO A 289 9.67 2.17 10.98
N MET A 290 10.43 2.55 12.02
CA MET A 290 10.24 3.79 12.77
C MET A 290 10.11 5.00 11.84
N SER A 291 9.02 5.76 11.97
CA SER A 291 8.63 6.79 11.00
C SER A 291 8.26 8.10 11.66
N PHE A 292 8.64 9.21 11.04
CA PHE A 292 8.33 10.57 11.48
C PHE A 292 7.73 11.39 10.33
N LYS A 293 6.61 12.07 10.61
CA LYS A 293 5.97 13.01 9.69
C LYS A 293 6.74 14.33 9.66
N LEU A 294 7.09 14.79 8.46
CA LEU A 294 7.75 16.06 8.19
C LEU A 294 6.84 16.94 7.31
N MET A 295 6.90 18.26 7.47
CA MET A 295 6.15 19.22 6.66
C MET A 295 7.14 20.25 6.07
N PRO A 296 7.28 20.37 4.74
CA PRO A 296 8.20 21.32 4.12
C PRO A 296 7.99 22.75 4.63
N CYS A 297 9.07 23.37 5.12
CA CYS A 297 9.11 24.71 5.71
C CYS A 297 8.20 24.96 6.95
N GLN A 298 7.48 23.96 7.45
CA GLN A 298 6.44 24.12 8.48
C GLN A 298 6.81 23.42 9.80
N SER A 299 8.00 23.76 10.33
CA SER A 299 8.61 23.14 11.52
C SER A 299 7.81 23.20 12.85
N SER A 300 6.70 23.93 12.89
CA SER A 300 5.78 24.00 14.04
C SER A 300 4.76 22.87 14.07
N TYR A 301 4.54 22.16 12.96
CA TYR A 301 3.45 21.18 12.78
C TYR A 301 3.96 19.78 12.38
N ASP A 302 5.23 19.49 12.66
CA ASP A 302 5.89 18.23 12.27
C ASP A 302 6.79 17.63 13.37
N GLU A 303 7.31 16.44 13.09
CA GLU A 303 8.03 15.61 14.06
C GLU A 303 9.57 15.72 13.93
N ARG A 304 10.10 16.77 13.28
CA ARG A 304 11.54 16.94 13.06
C ARG A 304 12.36 16.98 14.36
N ARG A 305 11.74 17.44 15.46
CA ARG A 305 12.37 17.47 16.80
C ARG A 305 12.54 16.06 17.37
N GLN A 306 11.60 15.15 17.10
CA GLN A 306 11.65 13.75 17.48
C GLN A 306 12.70 13.00 16.64
N LEU A 307 12.73 13.22 15.32
CA LEU A 307 13.77 12.68 14.44
C LEU A 307 15.19 13.11 14.88
N LEU A 308 15.39 14.41 15.17
CA LEU A 308 16.65 14.94 15.70
C LEU A 308 17.01 14.40 17.10
N ALA A 309 16.04 13.95 17.89
CA ALA A 309 16.29 13.29 19.16
C ALA A 309 16.84 11.86 18.97
N THR A 310 16.38 11.11 17.96
CA THR A 310 16.90 9.76 17.69
C THR A 310 18.38 9.76 17.29
N ALA A 311 18.81 10.74 16.48
CA ALA A 311 20.23 10.95 16.18
C ALA A 311 21.05 11.23 17.46
N LYS A 312 20.49 11.98 18.42
CA LYS A 312 21.11 12.31 19.71
C LYS A 312 21.05 11.19 20.76
N SER A 313 20.27 10.13 20.57
CA SER A 313 20.33 8.92 21.40
C SER A 313 21.37 7.93 20.88
N CYS A 314 21.50 7.78 19.56
CA CYS A 314 22.49 6.86 18.96
C CYS A 314 23.94 7.21 19.34
N VAL A 315 24.27 8.49 19.56
CA VAL A 315 25.60 8.95 20.01
C VAL A 315 25.97 8.48 21.43
N ARG A 316 25.02 7.92 22.21
CA ARG A 316 25.23 7.54 23.63
C ARG A 316 25.27 6.05 23.91
N LEU A 317 25.36 5.21 22.88
CA LEU A 317 25.57 3.76 23.01
C LEU A 317 26.80 3.35 22.17
N PRO A 318 28.04 3.44 22.72
CA PRO A 318 29.25 3.34 21.91
C PRO A 318 29.64 1.94 21.39
N HIS A 319 28.84 0.89 21.63
CA HIS A 319 29.39 -0.47 21.73
C HIS A 319 28.66 -1.61 20.99
N GLU A 320 27.60 -1.32 20.22
CA GLU A 320 26.79 -2.38 19.56
C GLU A 320 26.49 -2.17 18.05
N ALA A 321 27.00 -1.10 17.42
CA ALA A 321 26.85 -0.90 15.97
C ALA A 321 27.94 0.01 15.39
N ASP A 322 28.90 -0.57 14.66
CA ASP A 322 29.95 0.16 13.92
C ASP A 322 29.40 1.04 12.80
N GLU A 323 28.18 0.78 12.33
CA GLU A 323 27.57 1.49 11.21
C GLU A 323 26.39 2.38 11.65
N PRO A 324 26.34 3.67 11.23
CA PRO A 324 25.20 4.52 11.50
C PRO A 324 23.97 4.04 10.72
N ARG A 325 22.81 4.05 11.39
CA ARG A 325 21.48 3.76 10.80
C ARG A 325 21.23 4.60 9.55
N LEU A 326 20.42 4.09 8.62
CA LEU A 326 19.98 4.80 7.42
C LEU A 326 18.50 5.22 7.53
N TRP A 327 18.14 6.31 6.84
CA TRP A 327 16.78 6.86 6.78
C TRP A 327 16.39 7.12 5.33
N ILE A 328 15.20 6.68 4.94
CA ILE A 328 14.58 6.92 3.64
C ILE A 328 13.47 7.95 3.79
N VAL A 329 13.40 8.93 2.88
CA VAL A 329 12.34 9.94 2.87
C VAL A 329 11.46 9.78 1.64
N LYS A 330 10.14 9.89 1.82
CA LYS A 330 9.13 9.76 0.77
C LYS A 330 7.99 10.76 0.96
N SER A 331 7.55 11.45 -0.10
CA SER A 331 6.33 12.30 -0.07
C SER A 331 5.09 11.43 0.13
N SER A 332 4.06 11.94 0.81
CA SER A 332 2.80 11.21 1.03
C SER A 332 1.94 11.10 -0.23
N ALA A 333 2.08 12.04 -1.16
CA ALA A 333 1.47 11.99 -2.49
C ALA A 333 2.38 11.31 -3.54
N GLY A 334 3.62 11.00 -3.17
CA GLY A 334 4.61 10.39 -4.04
C GLY A 334 4.22 8.97 -4.48
N CYS A 335 4.08 8.81 -5.80
CA CYS A 335 3.99 7.54 -6.51
C CYS A 335 5.29 7.28 -7.29
N HIS A 336 5.39 6.15 -7.98
CA HIS A 336 6.47 5.77 -8.91
C HIS A 336 7.93 5.80 -8.38
N GLY A 337 8.13 5.97 -7.07
CA GLY A 337 9.45 6.05 -6.44
C GLY A 337 10.12 7.44 -6.54
N ASP A 338 9.43 8.44 -7.08
CA ASP A 338 10.00 9.76 -7.33
C ASP A 338 10.24 10.59 -6.07
N ASN A 339 11.26 11.44 -6.16
CA ASN A 339 11.79 12.29 -5.08
C ASN A 339 12.10 11.55 -3.76
N ILE A 340 12.31 10.22 -3.82
CA ILE A 340 12.84 9.43 -2.71
C ILE A 340 14.35 9.68 -2.58
N GLY A 341 14.79 10.00 -1.36
CA GLY A 341 16.21 10.11 -0.98
C GLY A 341 16.53 9.29 0.27
N ILE A 342 17.76 8.78 0.36
CA ILE A 342 18.27 8.01 1.50
C ILE A 342 19.46 8.76 2.13
N PHE A 343 19.46 8.86 3.46
CA PHE A 343 20.39 9.65 4.26
C PHE A 343 20.95 8.84 5.43
N ARG A 344 22.13 9.23 5.94
CA ARG A 344 22.66 8.71 7.20
C ARG A 344 21.86 9.26 8.39
N GLY A 345 21.74 8.46 9.45
CA GLY A 345 21.06 8.79 10.70
C GLY A 345 21.93 9.49 11.74
N ASP A 346 23.17 9.84 11.38
CA ASP A 346 24.01 10.73 12.18
C ASP A 346 23.46 12.18 12.14
N TYR A 347 23.92 13.04 13.05
CA TYR A 347 23.41 14.41 13.13
C TYR A 347 23.61 15.22 11.84
N ARG A 348 24.72 15.01 11.09
CA ARG A 348 24.95 15.70 9.81
C ARG A 348 24.05 15.13 8.71
N GLY A 349 23.84 13.82 8.69
CA GLY A 349 22.91 13.15 7.77
C GLY A 349 21.45 13.59 7.97
N ILE A 350 20.98 13.70 9.22
CA ILE A 350 19.63 14.21 9.51
C ILE A 350 19.47 15.70 9.16
N LEU A 351 20.51 16.53 9.32
CA LEU A 351 20.47 17.92 8.84
C LEU A 351 20.40 18.02 7.31
N LYS A 352 21.07 17.12 6.56
CA LYS A 352 20.90 17.01 5.10
C LYS A 352 19.48 16.55 4.73
N LEU A 353 18.94 15.57 5.45
CA LEU A 353 17.58 15.05 5.28
C LEU A 353 16.54 16.17 5.43
N LEU A 354 16.60 16.93 6.53
CA LEU A 354 15.66 18.03 6.77
C LEU A 354 15.79 19.14 5.71
N ARG A 355 17.01 19.50 5.30
CA ARG A 355 17.22 20.46 4.20
C ARG A 355 16.68 19.96 2.86
N PHE A 356 16.74 18.67 2.59
CA PHE A 356 16.14 18.07 1.39
C PHE A 356 14.60 18.13 1.42
N VAL A 357 13.97 17.98 2.59
CA VAL A 357 12.49 18.09 2.73
C VAL A 357 12.04 19.55 2.66
N ASP A 358 12.73 20.46 3.36
CA ASP A 358 12.41 21.89 3.32
C ASP A 358 12.75 22.55 1.96
N SER A 359 13.54 21.91 1.09
CA SER A 359 13.73 22.35 -0.31
C SER A 359 12.65 21.85 -1.27
N GLN A 360 11.65 21.11 -0.80
CA GLN A 360 10.51 20.69 -1.62
C GLN A 360 9.45 21.78 -1.56
N HIS A 361 9.11 22.39 -2.69
CA HIS A 361 8.01 23.38 -2.80
C HIS A 361 6.62 22.71 -2.78
N ASP A 362 6.45 21.68 -1.96
CA ASP A 362 5.30 20.79 -1.87
C ASP A 362 4.48 21.09 -0.60
N THR A 363 3.16 21.10 -0.69
CA THR A 363 2.25 21.27 0.46
C THR A 363 1.91 19.95 1.14
N HIS A 364 2.21 18.80 0.52
CA HIS A 364 1.97 17.50 1.10
C HIS A 364 2.96 17.16 2.23
N ALA A 365 2.50 16.34 3.17
CA ALA A 365 3.37 15.81 4.22
C ALA A 365 4.39 14.82 3.65
N TRP A 366 5.57 14.79 4.25
CA TRP A 366 6.63 13.82 3.96
C TRP A 366 6.78 12.84 5.13
N ILE A 367 7.32 11.66 4.86
CA ILE A 367 7.68 10.68 5.89
C ILE A 367 9.18 10.40 5.81
N ALA A 368 9.90 10.65 6.90
CA ALA A 368 11.23 10.11 7.14
C ALA A 368 11.08 8.79 7.90
N GLN A 369 11.46 7.69 7.28
CA GLN A 369 11.31 6.33 7.80
C GLN A 369 12.69 5.67 7.94
N GLN A 370 12.90 4.86 8.98
CA GLN A 370 14.13 4.08 9.12
C GLN A 370 14.25 3.13 7.93
N TYR A 371 15.38 3.19 7.23
CA TYR A 371 15.64 2.31 6.10
C TYR A 371 16.08 0.94 6.61
N VAL A 372 15.43 -0.13 6.13
CA VAL A 372 15.83 -1.51 6.38
C VAL A 372 17.06 -1.79 5.50
N ASP A 373 18.23 -1.68 6.12
CA ASP A 373 19.54 -1.70 5.46
C ASP A 373 20.18 -3.09 5.40
N ARG A 374 19.55 -4.10 6.01
CA ARG A 374 19.86 -5.53 5.87
C ARG A 374 18.67 -6.33 5.32
N PRO A 375 18.23 -6.07 4.08
CA PRO A 375 17.15 -6.82 3.45
C PRO A 375 17.54 -8.30 3.22
N LEU A 376 16.55 -9.18 3.10
CA LEU A 376 16.71 -10.47 2.45
C LEU A 376 17.05 -10.24 0.96
N LEU A 377 18.05 -10.96 0.44
CA LEU A 377 18.55 -10.79 -0.92
C LEU A 377 18.33 -12.06 -1.75
N TYR A 378 17.85 -11.88 -2.99
CA TYR A 378 17.78 -12.94 -4.00
C TYR A 378 18.93 -12.73 -4.99
N HIS A 379 19.84 -13.70 -5.09
CA HIS A 379 21.11 -13.58 -5.84
C HIS A 379 21.85 -12.23 -5.63
N ARG A 380 21.99 -11.81 -4.37
CA ARG A 380 22.56 -10.51 -3.93
C ARG A 380 21.78 -9.24 -4.35
N ARG A 381 20.65 -9.37 -5.05
CA ARG A 381 19.77 -8.25 -5.43
C ARG A 381 18.67 -8.07 -4.38
N LYS A 382 18.30 -6.82 -4.11
CA LYS A 382 17.17 -6.50 -3.24
C LYS A 382 15.85 -6.76 -3.97
N PHE A 383 14.81 -7.16 -3.25
CA PHE A 383 13.45 -7.22 -3.76
C PHE A 383 12.47 -6.66 -2.72
N ASP A 384 11.28 -6.30 -3.17
CA ASP A 384 10.09 -6.18 -2.30
C ASP A 384 9.04 -7.23 -2.70
N ILE A 385 8.01 -7.40 -1.89
CA ILE A 385 6.89 -8.32 -2.15
C ILE A 385 5.60 -7.52 -2.25
N ARG A 386 4.87 -7.72 -3.35
CA ARG A 386 3.49 -7.29 -3.51
C ARG A 386 2.55 -8.46 -3.21
N CYS A 387 1.66 -8.26 -2.24
CA CYS A 387 0.50 -9.12 -1.97
C CYS A 387 -0.79 -8.36 -2.27
N TRP A 388 -1.91 -9.06 -2.50
CA TRP A 388 -3.23 -8.44 -2.65
C TRP A 388 -4.16 -8.82 -1.50
N ALA A 389 -4.95 -7.86 -1.05
CA ALA A 389 -5.96 -8.03 -0.01
C ALA A 389 -7.32 -7.50 -0.49
N LEU A 390 -8.41 -8.11 -0.03
CA LEU A 390 -9.78 -7.73 -0.33
C LEU A 390 -10.51 -7.44 0.98
N LEU A 391 -11.09 -6.24 1.08
CA LEU A 391 -12.03 -5.87 2.13
C LEU A 391 -13.45 -5.94 1.60
N LEU A 392 -14.35 -6.66 2.27
CA LEU A 392 -15.79 -6.58 2.05
C LEU A 392 -16.40 -5.76 3.19
N ARG A 393 -16.86 -4.53 2.91
CA ARG A 393 -17.23 -3.54 3.94
C ARG A 393 -18.43 -3.95 4.79
N ASP A 394 -19.37 -4.68 4.20
CA ASP A 394 -20.69 -4.97 4.78
C ASP A 394 -20.61 -5.78 6.08
N ALA A 395 -19.84 -6.87 6.09
CA ALA A 395 -19.48 -7.62 7.30
C ALA A 395 -18.11 -7.19 7.90
N TYR A 396 -17.36 -6.36 7.18
CA TYR A 396 -15.96 -6.00 7.44
C TYR A 396 -14.96 -7.16 7.30
N GLU A 397 -15.30 -8.16 6.48
CA GLU A 397 -14.45 -9.33 6.22
C GLU A 397 -13.16 -8.93 5.49
N ILE A 398 -12.03 -9.46 5.96
CA ILE A 398 -10.70 -9.21 5.35
C ILE A 398 -10.16 -10.52 4.79
N PHE A 399 -9.75 -10.49 3.54
CA PHE A 399 -9.11 -11.60 2.84
C PHE A 399 -7.74 -11.20 2.31
N VAL A 400 -6.82 -12.16 2.23
CA VAL A 400 -5.48 -12.03 1.64
C VAL A 400 -5.33 -13.08 0.55
N HIS A 401 -4.81 -12.69 -0.61
CA HIS A 401 -4.58 -13.59 -1.72
C HIS A 401 -3.30 -14.42 -1.49
N GLU A 402 -3.34 -15.73 -1.74
CA GLU A 402 -2.22 -16.66 -1.54
C GLU A 402 -1.06 -16.35 -2.49
N GLU A 403 -1.37 -16.01 -3.75
CA GLU A 403 -0.35 -15.58 -4.71
C GLU A 403 0.17 -14.16 -4.44
N LEU A 404 1.48 -14.03 -4.61
CA LEU A 404 2.27 -12.82 -4.42
C LEU A 404 3.31 -12.71 -5.55
N VAL A 405 3.85 -11.50 -5.74
CA VAL A 405 4.98 -11.28 -6.65
C VAL A 405 6.12 -10.58 -5.92
N MET A 406 7.33 -11.11 -6.08
CA MET A 406 8.56 -10.43 -5.70
C MET A 406 8.97 -9.50 -6.84
N ARG A 407 9.18 -8.21 -6.55
CA ARG A 407 9.70 -7.23 -7.52
C ARG A 407 11.17 -6.98 -7.23
N THR A 408 12.05 -7.38 -8.14
CA THR A 408 13.50 -7.39 -7.93
C THR A 408 14.15 -6.09 -8.41
N SER A 409 15.29 -5.75 -7.80
CA SER A 409 16.24 -4.81 -8.38
C SER A 409 17.04 -5.51 -9.48
N SER A 410 17.33 -4.82 -10.57
CA SER A 410 18.30 -5.27 -11.59
C SER A 410 19.77 -5.18 -11.14
N VAL A 411 20.06 -4.55 -9.99
CA VAL A 411 21.41 -4.22 -9.54
C VAL A 411 21.71 -4.92 -8.19
N PRO A 412 22.91 -5.52 -8.01
CA PRO A 412 23.31 -6.07 -6.71
C PRO A 412 23.28 -5.01 -5.60
N TYR A 413 22.77 -5.40 -4.43
CA TYR A 413 22.64 -4.53 -3.28
C TYR A 413 23.99 -4.31 -2.60
N ASN A 414 24.39 -3.04 -2.40
CA ASN A 414 25.48 -2.67 -1.51
C ASN A 414 25.05 -1.52 -0.58
N ARG A 415 24.99 -1.78 0.72
CA ARG A 415 24.65 -0.82 1.79
C ARG A 415 25.43 0.49 1.69
N GLU A 416 26.71 0.45 1.31
CA GLU A 416 27.57 1.63 1.15
C GLU A 416 27.03 2.61 0.09
N THR A 417 26.38 2.07 -0.95
CA THR A 417 25.82 2.85 -2.05
C THR A 417 24.45 3.45 -1.75
N ALA A 418 23.86 3.16 -0.58
CA ALA A 418 22.50 3.56 -0.24
C ALA A 418 22.28 5.08 -0.26
N THR A 419 23.27 5.88 0.17
CA THR A 419 23.21 7.35 0.12
C THR A 419 23.86 7.93 -1.14
N SER A 420 24.01 7.15 -2.20
CA SER A 420 24.54 7.58 -3.50
C SER A 420 23.42 8.02 -4.42
N ASN A 421 23.52 9.24 -4.95
CA ASN A 421 22.58 9.75 -5.96
C ASN A 421 22.88 9.22 -7.39
N THR A 422 23.76 8.22 -7.53
CA THR A 422 24.00 7.58 -8.83
C THR A 422 22.80 6.74 -9.27
N PRO A 423 22.54 6.59 -10.59
CA PRO A 423 21.49 5.71 -11.09
C PRO A 423 21.63 4.27 -10.61
N SER A 424 22.86 3.74 -10.55
CA SER A 424 23.14 2.39 -10.04
C SER A 424 22.74 2.22 -8.57
N GLY A 425 23.09 3.18 -7.70
CA GLY A 425 22.65 3.19 -6.30
C GLY A 425 21.13 3.28 -6.17
N ARG A 426 20.49 4.20 -6.90
CA ARG A 426 19.02 4.32 -6.91
C ARG A 426 18.34 3.00 -7.31
N LEU A 427 18.84 2.34 -8.36
CA LEU A 427 18.35 1.04 -8.82
C LEU A 427 18.57 -0.08 -7.80
N ALA A 428 19.73 -0.15 -7.14
CA ALA A 428 20.04 -1.16 -6.13
C ALA A 428 19.14 -1.07 -4.88
N HIS A 429 18.65 0.12 -4.55
CA HIS A 429 17.97 0.41 -3.28
C HIS A 429 16.44 0.60 -3.37
N ILE A 430 15.90 0.94 -4.55
CA ILE A 430 14.48 1.25 -4.81
C ILE A 430 13.89 0.28 -5.85
N THR A 431 13.03 -0.64 -5.43
CA THR A 431 12.54 -1.80 -6.21
C THR A 431 11.27 -1.56 -7.03
N ASN A 432 10.74 -0.33 -7.06
CA ASN A 432 9.55 0.01 -7.86
C ASN A 432 9.79 -0.24 -9.37
N HIS A 433 8.86 -0.96 -10.03
CA HIS A 433 8.87 -1.33 -11.46
C HIS A 433 9.32 -0.17 -12.38
N CYS A 434 8.64 0.97 -12.32
CA CYS A 434 8.94 2.20 -13.06
C CYS A 434 10.32 2.82 -12.81
N VAL A 435 10.99 2.49 -11.70
CA VAL A 435 12.40 2.84 -11.49
C VAL A 435 13.31 1.80 -12.15
N GLN A 436 12.96 0.51 -12.04
CA GLN A 436 13.73 -0.60 -12.63
C GLN A 436 13.68 -0.64 -14.16
N GLU A 437 12.56 -0.26 -14.79
CA GLU A 437 12.41 -0.14 -16.25
C GLU A 437 13.44 0.83 -16.88
N THR A 438 13.98 1.78 -16.11
CA THR A 438 15.06 2.67 -16.57
C THR A 438 16.43 1.98 -16.68
N SER A 439 16.55 0.75 -16.18
CA SER A 439 17.78 -0.04 -16.18
C SER A 439 18.00 -0.76 -17.50
N LYS A 440 19.22 -0.69 -18.04
CA LYS A 440 19.65 -1.56 -19.15
C LYS A 440 19.71 -3.06 -18.78
N MET A 441 19.58 -3.37 -17.49
CA MET A 441 19.54 -4.73 -16.93
C MET A 441 18.11 -5.10 -16.46
N TYR A 442 17.08 -4.34 -16.89
CA TYR A 442 15.68 -4.73 -16.70
C TYR A 442 15.37 -5.98 -17.52
N SER A 443 14.56 -6.89 -16.97
CA SER A 443 14.24 -8.20 -17.56
C SER A 443 15.44 -9.12 -17.86
N PHE A 444 16.64 -8.83 -17.32
CA PHE A 444 17.87 -9.58 -17.65
C PHE A 444 18.00 -10.93 -16.91
N TYR A 445 17.58 -10.97 -15.64
CA TYR A 445 17.68 -12.18 -14.79
C TYR A 445 16.39 -13.00 -14.78
N GLU A 446 15.26 -12.30 -14.81
CA GLU A 446 13.90 -12.83 -14.87
C GLU A 446 13.01 -11.83 -15.61
N GLU A 447 11.95 -12.28 -16.25
CA GLU A 447 11.04 -11.44 -17.03
C GLU A 447 10.40 -10.34 -16.15
N SER A 448 10.43 -9.09 -16.62
CA SER A 448 9.87 -7.91 -15.93
C SER A 448 10.40 -7.66 -14.51
N ASN A 449 11.55 -8.24 -14.14
CA ASN A 449 12.05 -8.27 -12.75
C ASN A 449 11.05 -8.93 -11.76
N GLU A 450 10.15 -9.81 -12.22
CA GLU A 450 9.11 -10.44 -11.40
C GLU A 450 9.41 -11.92 -11.10
N LEU A 451 9.37 -12.28 -9.81
CA LEU A 451 9.46 -13.67 -9.34
C LEU A 451 8.25 -14.05 -8.50
N TRP A 452 7.98 -15.35 -8.45
CA TRP A 452 6.70 -15.89 -8.03
C TRP A 452 6.80 -16.64 -6.69
N ARG A 453 5.64 -16.98 -6.12
CA ARG A 453 5.47 -17.55 -4.77
C ARG A 453 6.46 -18.68 -4.43
N GLU A 454 6.74 -19.55 -5.38
CA GLU A 454 7.61 -20.73 -5.25
C GLU A 454 9.09 -20.34 -5.04
N HIS A 455 9.52 -19.25 -5.68
CA HIS A 455 10.88 -18.71 -5.59
C HIS A 455 11.14 -18.13 -4.20
N LEU A 456 10.12 -17.45 -3.63
CA LEU A 456 10.17 -16.92 -2.28
C LEU A 456 10.23 -18.04 -1.24
N ASP A 457 9.41 -19.08 -1.37
CA ASP A 457 9.42 -20.22 -0.46
C ASP A 457 10.75 -20.99 -0.53
N GLY A 458 11.31 -21.20 -1.72
CA GLY A 458 12.65 -21.76 -1.90
C GLY A 458 13.74 -20.95 -1.18
N LEU A 459 13.72 -19.63 -1.31
CA LEU A 459 14.65 -18.72 -0.63
C LEU A 459 14.51 -18.77 0.90
N ILE A 460 13.27 -18.82 1.40
CA ILE A 460 12.97 -18.89 2.84
C ILE A 460 13.46 -20.23 3.43
N ARG A 461 13.17 -21.36 2.76
CA ARG A 461 13.67 -22.68 3.15
C ARG A 461 15.19 -22.72 3.19
N TYR A 462 15.86 -22.18 2.17
CA TYR A 462 17.32 -22.08 2.13
C TYR A 462 17.88 -21.25 3.28
N LYS A 463 17.34 -20.05 3.54
CA LYS A 463 17.74 -19.21 4.68
C LYS A 463 17.46 -19.89 6.03
N GLY A 464 16.38 -20.65 6.14
CA GLY A 464 16.05 -21.48 7.29
C GLY A 464 17.07 -22.59 7.55
N MET A 465 17.48 -23.32 6.50
CA MET A 465 18.54 -24.34 6.59
C MET A 465 19.87 -23.73 7.03
N LEU A 466 20.28 -22.57 6.50
CA LEU A 466 21.49 -21.87 6.94
C LEU A 466 21.43 -21.44 8.41
N ARG A 467 20.26 -20.98 8.90
CA ARG A 467 20.04 -20.65 10.32
C ARG A 467 20.11 -21.89 11.21
N ALA A 468 19.58 -23.03 10.76
CA ALA A 468 19.67 -24.30 11.49
C ALA A 468 21.11 -24.84 11.52
N ALA A 469 21.87 -24.70 10.43
CA ALA A 469 23.28 -25.09 10.36
C ALA A 469 24.13 -24.27 11.35
N LYS A 470 24.01 -22.93 11.36
CA LYS A 470 24.71 -22.03 12.30
C LYS A 470 24.40 -22.26 13.78
N ARG A 471 23.30 -22.97 14.11
CA ARG A 471 22.90 -23.30 15.49
C ARG A 471 23.41 -24.66 15.97
N ARG A 472 24.04 -25.47 15.11
CA ARG A 472 24.75 -26.67 15.55
C ARG A 472 26.11 -26.22 16.09
N PRO A 473 26.46 -26.49 17.36
CA PRO A 473 27.82 -26.27 17.82
C PRO A 473 28.77 -27.15 16.99
N GLU A 474 29.97 -26.65 16.73
CA GLU A 474 31.01 -27.46 16.11
C GLU A 474 31.28 -28.66 17.00
N LYS A 475 31.16 -29.87 16.45
CA LYS A 475 31.68 -31.05 17.15
C LYS A 475 33.18 -30.90 17.19
N HIS A 476 33.74 -30.67 18.38
CA HIS A 476 35.19 -30.81 18.58
C HIS A 476 35.65 -32.13 17.98
N PRO A 477 36.81 -32.17 17.30
CA PRO A 477 37.35 -33.41 16.74
C PRO A 477 37.51 -34.44 17.87
N PRO A 478 37.28 -35.74 17.60
CA PRO A 478 37.41 -36.76 18.63
C PRO A 478 38.82 -36.72 19.21
N VAL A 479 38.92 -36.55 20.53
CA VAL A 479 40.19 -36.67 21.24
C VAL A 479 40.75 -38.05 20.96
N CYS A 480 41.96 -38.11 20.39
CA CYS A 480 42.60 -39.36 20.03
C CYS A 480 43.00 -40.11 21.31
N SER A 481 42.14 -41.03 21.75
CA SER A 481 42.40 -41.88 22.91
C SER A 481 43.57 -42.82 22.62
N LEU A 482 44.71 -42.56 23.24
CA LEU A 482 45.85 -43.47 23.23
C LEU A 482 45.44 -44.85 23.79
N PRO A 483 46.01 -45.96 23.28
CA PRO A 483 45.73 -47.29 23.82
C PRO A 483 46.24 -47.42 25.26
N PRO A 484 45.62 -48.29 26.08
CA PRO A 484 46.04 -48.49 27.46
C PRO A 484 47.44 -49.10 27.54
N GLN A 485 48.33 -48.51 28.34
CA GLN A 485 49.55 -49.20 28.79
C GLN A 485 49.26 -50.03 30.04
N GLU A 486 50.01 -51.11 30.18
CA GLU A 486 49.75 -52.17 31.15
C GLU A 486 50.18 -51.83 32.59
N SER A 487 49.63 -52.56 33.54
CA SER A 487 49.79 -52.31 34.98
C SER A 487 51.10 -52.86 35.56
N ASN A 488 51.88 -51.98 36.19
CA ASN A 488 52.76 -52.29 37.32
C ASN A 488 52.84 -51.01 38.20
N GLY A 489 52.81 -51.03 39.54
CA GLY A 489 52.73 -52.16 40.47
C GLY A 489 53.59 -51.91 41.72
N GLY A 490 53.11 -51.14 42.71
CA GLY A 490 53.96 -50.77 43.85
C GLY A 490 53.34 -49.89 44.95
N ARG A 491 52.65 -50.54 45.91
CA ARG A 491 52.59 -50.26 47.37
C ARG A 491 52.86 -48.83 47.96
N VAL A 492 51.86 -48.38 48.75
CA VAL A 492 51.92 -48.06 50.22
C VAL A 492 52.00 -46.59 50.73
N SER A 493 50.99 -46.29 51.58
CA SER A 493 50.86 -45.32 52.70
C SER A 493 50.96 -43.78 52.52
N ASP A 494 49.91 -43.10 52.98
CA ASP A 494 49.93 -41.71 53.50
C ASP A 494 50.78 -41.58 54.79
N PRO A 495 51.11 -40.36 55.28
CA PRO A 495 50.17 -39.73 56.24
C PRO A 495 50.12 -38.17 56.29
N SER A 496 48.91 -37.66 56.55
CA SER A 496 48.55 -36.49 57.40
C SER A 496 49.20 -35.09 57.27
N GLY A 497 48.35 -34.05 57.16
CA GLY A 497 48.64 -32.61 57.41
C GLY A 497 47.83 -31.70 56.46
N SER A 498 46.82 -30.90 56.84
CA SER A 498 46.69 -29.88 57.91
C SER A 498 47.64 -28.67 57.67
N SER A 499 47.21 -27.41 57.60
CA SER A 499 45.95 -26.76 58.04
C SER A 499 45.65 -25.40 57.33
N ASN A 500 44.39 -24.92 57.41
CA ASN A 500 43.91 -23.52 57.32
C ASN A 500 44.15 -22.73 56.00
N ASN A 501 43.18 -22.09 55.31
CA ASN A 501 41.83 -21.55 55.57
C ASN A 501 41.75 -20.08 56.08
N ALA A 502 41.63 -19.13 55.13
CA ALA A 502 41.04 -17.78 55.24
C ALA A 502 40.97 -17.15 53.83
N GLY A 503 39.97 -16.36 53.43
CA GLY A 503 38.74 -15.92 54.12
C GLY A 503 37.64 -15.52 53.12
N GLU A 504 36.46 -15.17 53.63
CA GLU A 504 35.19 -15.13 52.90
C GLU A 504 34.87 -13.77 52.22
N SER A 505 33.85 -13.77 51.35
CA SER A 505 33.16 -12.57 50.85
C SER A 505 31.63 -12.77 51.00
N PRO A 506 30.83 -11.75 51.37
CA PRO A 506 29.73 -12.03 52.31
C PRO A 506 28.30 -11.91 51.74
N TYR A 507 27.48 -12.93 52.04
CA TYR A 507 26.00 -13.02 51.92
C TYR A 507 25.38 -13.04 50.50
N PRO A 508 24.16 -13.60 50.34
CA PRO A 508 23.80 -14.97 50.72
C PRO A 508 23.02 -15.74 49.62
N ILE A 509 22.74 -17.01 49.91
CA ILE A 509 22.06 -18.00 49.05
C ILE A 509 20.54 -17.73 48.96
N HIS A 510 19.89 -18.01 47.81
CA HIS A 510 18.77 -18.97 47.70
C HIS A 510 18.20 -19.12 46.28
N GLU A 511 17.92 -20.37 45.91
CA GLU A 511 17.08 -20.74 44.76
C GLU A 511 15.60 -20.50 45.06
N TRP A 512 14.77 -20.33 44.02
CA TRP A 512 13.33 -20.59 44.12
C TRP A 512 12.79 -21.24 42.84
N GLU A 513 11.75 -22.04 43.02
CA GLU A 513 11.31 -23.09 42.10
C GLU A 513 10.34 -22.60 41.01
N ARG A 514 10.10 -23.45 40.01
CA ARG A 514 8.98 -23.33 39.05
C ARG A 514 8.07 -24.56 39.08
N GLY A 515 7.09 -24.55 39.98
CA GLY A 515 5.77 -25.14 39.71
C GLY A 515 4.96 -24.15 38.85
N ASP A 516 4.22 -24.57 37.82
CA ASP A 516 3.02 -25.41 37.79
C ASP A 516 1.71 -24.66 38.04
N SER A 517 0.59 -24.98 37.38
CA SER A 517 0.35 -25.20 35.94
C SER A 517 -1.16 -25.29 35.69
N ILE A 518 -1.67 -24.72 34.60
CA ILE A 518 -2.95 -25.12 33.99
C ILE A 518 -2.78 -25.15 32.48
N ALA A 519 -3.16 -26.27 31.85
CA ALA A 519 -2.98 -26.50 30.42
C ALA A 519 -4.32 -26.74 29.72
N THR A 520 -4.42 -26.33 28.45
CA THR A 520 -5.31 -26.95 27.47
C THR A 520 -4.47 -27.75 26.48
N ARG A 521 -4.89 -28.98 26.19
CA ARG A 521 -4.06 -30.00 25.53
C ARG A 521 -4.23 -30.00 24.01
N HIS A 522 -3.12 -30.14 23.30
CA HIS A 522 -3.08 -30.83 22.01
C HIS A 522 -2.18 -32.07 22.14
N PRO A 523 -2.50 -33.19 21.45
CA PRO A 523 -1.81 -34.46 21.66
C PRO A 523 -0.41 -34.47 21.03
N VAL A 524 0.60 -34.88 21.80
CA VAL A 524 1.96 -35.11 21.31
C VAL A 524 2.00 -36.43 20.52
N GLY A 525 2.53 -36.39 19.29
CA GLY A 525 2.57 -37.54 18.40
C GLY A 525 3.79 -37.56 17.48
N VAL A 526 4.85 -38.23 17.92
CA VAL A 526 5.95 -38.80 17.11
C VAL A 526 6.85 -37.80 16.33
N ASN A 527 8.09 -37.66 16.80
CA ASN A 527 9.27 -37.20 16.06
C ASN A 527 9.18 -35.83 15.35
N ASP A 528 9.33 -34.76 16.13
CA ASP A 528 9.64 -33.42 15.61
C ASP A 528 10.99 -33.41 14.86
N LYS A 529 10.90 -33.58 13.54
CA LYS A 529 11.93 -33.06 12.62
C LYS A 529 12.04 -31.55 12.87
N PRO A 530 13.24 -30.94 12.80
CA PRO A 530 13.39 -29.49 13.01
C PRO A 530 12.44 -28.74 12.08
N SER A 531 11.51 -27.98 12.69
CA SER A 531 10.37 -27.38 12.00
C SER A 531 10.85 -26.57 10.80
N THR A 532 10.55 -27.06 9.60
CA THR A 532 11.09 -26.49 8.37
C THR A 532 10.46 -25.12 8.17
N ILE A 533 11.31 -24.09 8.16
CA ILE A 533 10.88 -22.70 7.94
C ILE A 533 10.47 -22.57 6.47
N THR A 534 9.20 -22.25 6.22
CA THR A 534 8.63 -22.04 4.88
C THR A 534 7.95 -20.67 4.79
N LEU A 535 7.55 -20.30 3.57
CA LEU A 535 6.69 -19.15 3.32
C LEU A 535 5.43 -19.21 4.20
N ASP A 536 4.72 -20.33 4.20
CA ASP A 536 3.46 -20.51 4.93
C ASP A 536 3.63 -20.67 6.45
N SER A 537 4.73 -21.28 6.92
CA SER A 537 4.93 -21.49 8.35
C SER A 537 5.49 -20.26 9.08
N HIS A 538 6.02 -19.27 8.35
CA HIS A 538 6.81 -18.19 8.96
C HIS A 538 6.56 -16.79 8.40
N ILE A 539 6.28 -16.62 7.10
CA ILE A 539 6.14 -15.31 6.45
C ILE A 539 4.68 -14.93 6.18
N MET A 540 3.86 -15.82 5.62
CA MET A 540 2.42 -15.58 5.43
C MET A 540 1.69 -15.23 6.74
N PRO A 541 1.97 -15.85 7.90
CA PRO A 541 1.32 -15.47 9.17
C PRO A 541 1.65 -14.02 9.59
N GLN A 542 2.87 -13.54 9.32
CA GLN A 542 3.23 -12.13 9.56
C GLN A 542 2.47 -11.22 8.59
N ILE A 543 2.43 -11.55 7.30
CA ILE A 543 1.67 -10.79 6.28
C ILE A 543 0.17 -10.71 6.64
N HIS A 544 -0.44 -11.84 7.02
CA HIS A 544 -1.85 -11.92 7.44
C HIS A 544 -2.13 -11.08 8.69
N PHE A 545 -1.23 -11.13 9.69
CA PHE A 545 -1.32 -10.27 10.88
C PHE A 545 -1.29 -8.80 10.49
N ILE A 546 -0.32 -8.37 9.68
CA ILE A 546 -0.13 -6.97 9.32
C ILE A 546 -1.32 -6.41 8.54
N ILE A 547 -1.79 -7.13 7.50
CA ILE A 547 -2.92 -6.68 6.66
C ILE A 547 -4.18 -6.51 7.50
N ARG A 548 -4.46 -7.47 8.39
CA ARG A 548 -5.58 -7.41 9.32
C ARG A 548 -5.47 -6.22 10.25
N ASP A 549 -4.32 -6.04 10.90
CA ASP A 549 -4.07 -4.97 11.86
C ASP A 549 -4.20 -3.58 11.23
N SER A 550 -3.64 -3.37 10.03
CA SER A 550 -3.76 -2.08 9.32
C SER A 550 -5.16 -1.79 8.80
N LEU A 551 -5.95 -2.80 8.39
CA LEU A 551 -7.35 -2.58 8.02
C LEU A 551 -8.23 -2.33 9.26
N LEU A 552 -7.97 -2.98 10.40
CA LEU A 552 -8.66 -2.67 11.65
C LEU A 552 -8.35 -1.25 12.16
N ALA A 553 -7.13 -0.74 11.96
CA ALA A 553 -6.82 0.68 12.19
C ALA A 553 -7.63 1.63 11.28
N ALA A 554 -7.89 1.22 10.03
CA ALA A 554 -8.75 1.98 9.10
C ALA A 554 -10.24 1.92 9.50
N ARG A 555 -10.72 0.84 10.12
CA ARG A 555 -12.14 0.63 10.49
C ARG A 555 -12.76 1.81 11.22
N SER A 556 -12.04 2.43 12.15
CA SER A 556 -12.49 3.62 12.91
C SER A 556 -12.75 4.87 12.05
N HIS A 557 -12.38 4.86 10.76
CA HIS A 557 -12.61 5.93 9.80
C HIS A 557 -13.68 5.57 8.76
N VAL A 558 -14.04 4.29 8.59
CA VAL A 558 -15.09 3.83 7.65
C VAL A 558 -16.46 4.07 8.28
N PRO A 559 -17.32 4.97 7.78
CA PRO A 559 -18.57 5.31 8.46
C PRO A 559 -19.67 4.26 8.21
N ASP A 560 -20.64 4.13 9.12
CA ASP A 560 -21.72 3.15 9.00
C ASP A 560 -22.65 3.43 7.80
N GLU A 561 -23.08 2.35 7.13
CA GLU A 561 -24.07 2.41 6.05
C GLU A 561 -25.49 2.31 6.64
N PRO A 562 -26.45 3.15 6.20
CA PRO A 562 -27.85 2.97 6.52
C PRO A 562 -28.41 1.71 5.84
N THR A 563 -29.26 0.99 6.58
CA THR A 563 -29.81 -0.31 6.17
C THR A 563 -30.68 -0.30 4.91
N VAL A 564 -31.27 0.84 4.53
CA VAL A 564 -32.19 0.93 3.37
C VAL A 564 -32.05 2.28 2.63
N PRO A 565 -31.76 2.29 1.31
CA PRO A 565 -31.18 1.21 0.53
C PRO A 565 -29.66 1.18 0.82
N PRO A 566 -29.05 -0.01 0.96
CA PRO A 566 -27.61 -0.11 1.17
C PRO A 566 -26.82 0.40 -0.04
N THR A 567 -25.54 0.70 0.22
CA THR A 567 -24.50 0.80 -0.80
C THR A 567 -23.40 -0.18 -0.41
N HIS A 568 -23.41 -1.35 -1.05
CA HIS A 568 -22.42 -2.39 -0.77
C HIS A 568 -21.08 -1.93 -1.30
N THR A 569 -20.00 -2.14 -0.54
CA THR A 569 -18.67 -1.72 -0.98
C THR A 569 -17.63 -2.79 -0.73
N PHE A 570 -16.71 -2.91 -1.68
CA PHE A 570 -15.52 -3.74 -1.56
C PHE A 570 -14.32 -2.96 -2.04
N GLN A 571 -13.10 -3.38 -1.70
CA GLN A 571 -11.91 -2.76 -2.27
C GLN A 571 -10.73 -3.74 -2.29
N VAL A 572 -10.03 -3.80 -3.42
CA VAL A 572 -8.75 -4.50 -3.55
C VAL A 572 -7.61 -3.54 -3.17
N PHE A 573 -6.70 -4.01 -2.32
CA PHE A 573 -5.49 -3.30 -1.88
C PHE A 573 -4.24 -4.09 -2.31
N GLY A 574 -3.21 -3.37 -2.76
CA GLY A 574 -1.87 -3.93 -2.94
C GLY A 574 -1.03 -3.58 -1.72
N TYR A 575 -0.54 -4.58 -1.00
CA TYR A 575 0.37 -4.38 0.12
C TYR A 575 1.81 -4.58 -0.34
N ASP A 576 2.69 -3.64 0.03
CA ASP A 576 4.10 -3.64 -0.37
C ASP A 576 4.95 -3.93 0.88
N PHE A 577 5.63 -5.08 0.88
CA PHE A 577 6.41 -5.59 2.01
C PHE A 577 7.90 -5.74 1.67
N LEU A 578 8.73 -5.72 2.71
CA LEU A 578 10.13 -6.13 2.65
C LEU A 578 10.39 -7.20 3.71
N ILE A 579 11.16 -8.22 3.38
CA ILE A 579 11.69 -9.17 4.36
C ILE A 579 13.14 -8.78 4.66
N ASP A 580 13.55 -8.78 5.92
CA ASP A 580 14.94 -8.56 6.32
C ASP A 580 15.77 -9.86 6.38
N GLU A 581 17.07 -9.74 6.63
CA GLU A 581 17.95 -10.89 6.75
C GLU A 581 17.58 -11.85 7.89
N ASP A 582 16.68 -11.47 8.80
CA ASP A 582 16.22 -12.28 9.92
C ASP A 582 14.80 -12.84 9.73
N LEU A 583 14.26 -12.78 8.50
CA LEU A 583 12.93 -13.26 8.12
C LEU A 583 11.77 -12.53 8.83
N LYS A 584 12.00 -11.30 9.29
CA LYS A 584 10.93 -10.41 9.77
C LYS A 584 10.33 -9.64 8.59
N VAL A 585 9.00 -9.55 8.55
CA VAL A 585 8.25 -8.82 7.54
C VAL A 585 8.05 -7.36 7.96
N TRP A 586 8.33 -6.44 7.04
CA TRP A 586 8.20 -5.00 7.23
C TRP A 586 7.23 -4.40 6.20
N LEU A 587 6.25 -3.62 6.66
CA LEU A 587 5.32 -2.87 5.83
C LEU A 587 5.98 -1.61 5.25
N LEU A 588 5.96 -1.46 3.92
CA LEU A 588 6.48 -0.28 3.23
C LEU A 588 5.38 0.73 2.91
N GLU A 589 4.29 0.28 2.28
CA GLU A 589 3.12 1.06 1.91
C GLU A 589 1.90 0.20 1.58
N ILE A 590 0.72 0.84 1.48
CA ILE A 590 -0.56 0.22 1.12
C ILE A 590 -1.15 0.98 -0.06
N ASN A 591 -1.27 0.31 -1.20
CA ASN A 591 -1.75 0.86 -2.47
C ASN A 591 -3.26 0.60 -2.64
N GLY A 592 -4.06 1.67 -2.57
CA GLY A 592 -5.53 1.61 -2.59
C GLY A 592 -6.19 1.51 -3.97
N ALA A 593 -5.41 1.40 -5.03
CA ALA A 593 -5.83 1.12 -6.40
C ALA A 593 -4.67 0.36 -7.08
N PRO A 594 -4.46 -0.92 -6.74
CA PRO A 594 -3.28 -1.66 -7.17
C PRO A 594 -3.40 -2.15 -8.61
N GLY A 595 -2.27 -2.19 -9.32
CA GLY A 595 -2.11 -3.09 -10.46
C GLY A 595 -1.92 -4.54 -10.02
N GLY A 596 -2.20 -5.48 -10.92
CA GLY A 596 -1.79 -6.88 -10.83
C GLY A 596 -1.00 -7.26 -12.10
N PRO A 597 0.05 -8.09 -11.99
CA PRO A 597 0.83 -8.51 -13.15
C PRO A 597 0.02 -9.49 -14.02
N ASP A 598 0.27 -9.48 -15.33
CA ASP A 598 -0.64 -10.12 -16.30
C ASP A 598 -0.81 -11.63 -16.11
N ARG A 599 0.22 -12.34 -15.58
CA ARG A 599 0.12 -13.76 -15.20
C ARG A 599 -0.95 -14.03 -14.13
N LEU A 600 -1.09 -13.14 -13.14
CA LEU A 600 -1.95 -13.34 -11.98
C LEU A 600 -3.31 -12.63 -12.10
N LYS A 601 -3.33 -11.48 -12.78
CA LYS A 601 -4.47 -10.56 -12.88
C LYS A 601 -5.80 -11.27 -13.22
N PRO A 602 -5.89 -12.23 -14.17
CA PRO A 602 -7.16 -12.91 -14.46
C PRO A 602 -7.69 -13.78 -13.32
N ALA A 603 -6.82 -14.46 -12.58
CA ALA A 603 -7.21 -15.31 -11.45
C ALA A 603 -7.67 -14.45 -10.26
N LEU A 604 -6.83 -13.48 -9.86
CA LEU A 604 -7.12 -12.52 -8.79
C LEU A 604 -8.48 -11.81 -9.01
N VAL A 605 -8.76 -11.40 -10.25
CA VAL A 605 -10.05 -10.77 -10.61
C VAL A 605 -11.22 -11.74 -10.51
N LYS A 606 -11.08 -12.97 -11.03
CA LYS A 606 -12.11 -14.00 -10.95
C LYS A 606 -12.48 -14.31 -9.50
N ASP A 607 -11.46 -14.39 -8.65
CA ASP A 607 -11.55 -14.65 -7.22
C ASP A 607 -12.20 -13.47 -6.47
N THR A 608 -11.91 -12.24 -6.90
CA THR A 608 -12.59 -11.02 -6.42
C THR A 608 -14.06 -10.98 -6.83
N ILE A 609 -14.41 -11.30 -8.10
CA ILE A 609 -15.80 -11.31 -8.58
C ILE A 609 -16.63 -12.32 -7.76
N GLU A 610 -16.08 -13.50 -7.49
CA GLU A 610 -16.78 -14.56 -6.74
C GLU A 610 -17.14 -14.15 -5.31
N LEU A 611 -16.27 -13.40 -4.62
CA LEU A 611 -16.52 -12.94 -3.25
C LEU A 611 -17.28 -11.61 -3.18
N ALA A 612 -17.00 -10.66 -4.07
CA ALA A 612 -17.46 -9.28 -3.94
C ALA A 612 -18.64 -8.89 -4.86
N VAL A 613 -18.92 -9.66 -5.92
CA VAL A 613 -19.90 -9.29 -6.96
C VAL A 613 -20.95 -10.38 -7.18
N ALA A 614 -20.54 -11.64 -7.29
CA ALA A 614 -21.42 -12.77 -7.54
C ALA A 614 -22.51 -13.00 -6.47
N PRO A 615 -22.28 -12.76 -5.15
CA PRO A 615 -23.33 -12.92 -4.13
C PRO A 615 -24.52 -11.96 -4.33
N TYR A 616 -24.24 -10.76 -4.83
CA TYR A 616 -25.24 -9.71 -5.09
C TYR A 616 -25.99 -9.89 -6.42
N PHE A 617 -25.38 -10.58 -7.39
CA PHE A 617 -25.87 -10.63 -8.77
C PHE A 617 -25.99 -12.07 -9.29
N PRO A 618 -27.06 -12.80 -8.91
CA PRO A 618 -27.29 -14.19 -9.29
C PRO A 618 -27.13 -14.48 -10.79
N GLY A 619 -26.39 -15.55 -11.07
CA GLY A 619 -26.05 -16.00 -12.43
C GLY A 619 -24.83 -15.31 -13.06
N THR A 620 -24.13 -14.42 -12.34
CA THR A 620 -22.84 -13.86 -12.80
C THR A 620 -21.75 -14.93 -12.86
N MET A 621 -21.70 -15.83 -11.88
CA MET A 621 -20.80 -16.99 -11.84
C MET A 621 -21.62 -18.28 -11.73
N ASN A 622 -21.13 -19.38 -12.30
CA ASN A 622 -21.71 -20.70 -12.06
C ASN A 622 -21.14 -21.31 -10.76
N LEU A 623 -21.58 -20.79 -9.62
CA LEU A 623 -21.14 -21.18 -8.27
C LEU A 623 -21.40 -22.66 -7.92
N LYS A 624 -22.06 -23.43 -8.79
CA LYS A 624 -22.19 -24.89 -8.65
C LYS A 624 -20.89 -25.63 -8.95
N VAL A 625 -19.98 -25.04 -9.74
CA VAL A 625 -18.64 -25.59 -9.96
C VAL A 625 -17.75 -25.15 -8.81
N LYS A 626 -17.62 -26.02 -7.79
CA LYS A 626 -16.63 -25.80 -6.72
C LYS A 626 -15.23 -25.69 -7.33
N ARG A 627 -14.53 -24.63 -6.98
CA ARG A 627 -13.14 -24.37 -7.32
C ARG A 627 -12.40 -23.88 -6.07
N HIS A 628 -11.08 -23.94 -6.09
CA HIS A 628 -10.29 -23.15 -5.15
C HIS A 628 -10.40 -21.66 -5.51
N ASN A 629 -10.42 -20.82 -4.48
CA ASN A 629 -10.38 -19.37 -4.57
C ASN A 629 -9.18 -18.95 -3.69
N GLY A 630 -8.23 -18.23 -4.28
CA GLY A 630 -6.94 -17.90 -3.66
C GLY A 630 -7.03 -16.90 -2.52
N TYR A 631 -8.22 -16.42 -2.16
CA TYR A 631 -8.42 -15.54 -1.00
C TYR A 631 -8.61 -16.31 0.31
N VAL A 632 -7.59 -16.31 1.17
CA VAL A 632 -7.68 -16.74 2.56
C VAL A 632 -8.31 -15.65 3.42
N ARG A 633 -9.40 -15.97 4.13
CA ARG A 633 -10.03 -15.06 5.10
C ARG A 633 -9.17 -14.94 6.36
N VAL A 634 -8.71 -13.72 6.68
CA VAL A 634 -7.86 -13.41 7.84
C VAL A 634 -8.58 -12.64 8.95
N TYR A 635 -9.81 -12.17 8.69
CA TYR A 635 -10.70 -11.58 9.69
C TYR A 635 -12.16 -12.01 9.44
N PRO A 636 -12.89 -12.47 10.47
CA PRO A 636 -14.30 -12.81 10.38
C PRO A 636 -15.21 -11.57 10.41
#